data_AF-A0A3P6U3C9-F1
#
_entry.id   AF-A0A3P6U3C9-F1
#
_cell.length_a   1.000
_cell.length_b   1.000
_cell.length_c   1.000
_cell.angle_alpha   90.00
_cell.angle_beta   90.00
_cell.angle_gamma   90.00
#
_symmetry.space_group_name_H-M   'P 1'
#
loop_
_entity.id
_entity.type
_entity.pdbx_description
1 polymer ?
#
loop_
_entity_poly.entity_id
_entity_poly.type
_entity_poly.pdbx_seq_one_letter_code
_entity_poly.pdbx_strand_id
1 'polypeptide(L)'
;MSCSASSPTSSCGEQQPVKATGSDEERDNDICSLSCLVTNCLCTTSCAIRESPPPAFKPFLRPSLFSNVPPTIRFYEKESKVTKPSKAIRSTLMWCKNSLLPIVMRQSLVASHFTIVDESNFWIGYWGRHLKSAQYRTIKPYQKVNHFPGAFHMGRKDRLWQHINEMIALWGTAEYHIMPTTYVLPRDIKKLKAYLHDNPRKVVILKPPASARGTGISIASNIKQIPKKTSLVAQHYIERPLIVNSAKFDLRLYVYLTNLDPLRIYLYNDGLVRFASIPYSSSISSMSNKFMHLTNYSINKLAESAGERTTPVPKWKLSEFWAYIAEYVDVNVIKLKITDIIIKAVLACESHIRMHQKKHSLFTFTSHELYGMDILLDDTLRPWLLEVNISPSLHCSTPTDIAIKTTLAKNVLNLCGIQIPPDANKSNALSMDYRVKSFDGNKSEEDLKKERHHLEHFEINREIDRRILDELTSYDARILIEFEDELDRSGNFDLIFPTAETVDYVKYYNNPLTYSNLLLAQWQVEQQARGREVGVGILEDITSRSEHFADTDIFKNVNLIS
;
A
#
# COMPACT_ATOMS: atom_id res chain seq x y z
N MET A 1 50.19 -10.04 40.01
CA MET A 1 50.80 -11.33 39.65
C MET A 1 51.30 -11.21 38.22
N SER A 2 52.62 -11.17 38.07
CA SER A 2 53.49 -11.63 36.96
C SER A 2 52.87 -11.99 35.59
N CYS A 3 53.50 -11.81 34.44
CA CYS A 3 54.63 -11.00 33.95
C CYS A 3 54.78 -11.36 32.45
N SER A 4 55.51 -10.51 31.73
CA SER A 4 56.41 -10.81 30.60
C SER A 4 55.88 -11.29 29.23
N ALA A 5 55.76 -10.32 28.31
CA ALA A 5 56.77 -9.96 27.28
C ALA A 5 57.25 -10.99 26.24
N SER A 6 57.24 -10.54 24.97
CA SER A 6 58.41 -10.27 24.08
C SER A 6 58.32 -10.82 22.64
N SER A 7 58.50 -9.88 21.70
CA SER A 7 58.89 -9.99 20.28
C SER A 7 60.37 -10.45 20.15
N PRO A 8 61.12 -10.36 19.00
CA PRO A 8 60.82 -10.16 17.56
C PRO A 8 61.70 -11.06 16.60
N THR A 9 61.72 -10.72 15.29
CA THR A 9 62.82 -10.84 14.26
C THR A 9 62.73 -11.86 13.07
N SER A 10 62.68 -11.25 11.87
CA SER A 10 63.30 -11.51 10.54
C SER A 10 63.89 -12.89 10.14
N SER A 11 63.64 -13.38 8.92
CA SER A 11 64.35 -13.04 7.65
C SER A 11 64.11 -14.08 6.52
N CYS A 12 64.14 -13.55 5.28
CA CYS A 12 64.58 -14.13 4.00
C CYS A 12 63.96 -15.41 3.38
N GLY A 13 63.59 -15.27 2.10
CA GLY A 13 63.33 -16.37 1.16
C GLY A 13 62.72 -15.88 -0.15
N GLU A 14 63.59 -15.62 -1.14
CA GLU A 14 63.32 -15.10 -2.48
C GLU A 14 62.41 -16.01 -3.34
N GLN A 15 61.63 -15.41 -4.27
CA GLN A 15 61.77 -15.59 -5.72
C GLN A 15 60.59 -14.92 -6.47
N GLN A 16 60.92 -13.82 -7.16
CA GLN A 16 60.24 -13.35 -8.37
C GLN A 16 60.73 -14.22 -9.56
N PRO A 17 60.10 -14.26 -10.76
CA PRO A 17 60.04 -13.04 -11.57
C PRO A 17 58.98 -12.90 -12.69
N VAL A 18 59.02 -11.70 -13.27
CA VAL A 18 58.72 -11.27 -14.65
C VAL A 18 57.32 -10.73 -14.99
N LYS A 19 57.35 -9.39 -15.15
CA LYS A 19 56.45 -8.51 -15.91
C LYS A 19 56.47 -8.82 -17.41
N ALA A 20 55.36 -8.55 -18.09
CA ALA A 20 55.42 -8.05 -19.46
C ALA A 20 54.58 -6.77 -19.58
N THR A 21 55.27 -5.72 -20.00
CA THR A 21 54.85 -4.35 -20.30
C THR A 21 54.24 -4.24 -21.70
N GLY A 22 53.36 -3.28 -21.91
CA GLY A 22 52.97 -2.80 -23.25
C GLY A 22 52.08 -1.57 -23.12
N SER A 23 52.57 -0.45 -23.64
CA SER A 23 52.06 0.91 -23.50
C SER A 23 51.24 1.37 -24.71
N ASP A 24 50.58 2.51 -24.51
CA ASP A 24 50.31 3.60 -25.46
C ASP A 24 49.00 3.65 -26.30
N GLU A 25 48.34 4.79 -26.07
CA GLU A 25 47.79 5.76 -27.04
C GLU A 25 46.29 5.83 -27.38
N GLU A 26 45.91 7.09 -27.61
CA GLU A 26 44.61 7.75 -27.62
C GLU A 26 43.89 7.74 -28.98
N ARG A 27 42.57 8.05 -28.92
CA ARG A 27 41.66 8.56 -29.98
C ARG A 27 41.23 7.53 -31.04
N ASP A 28 39.97 7.41 -31.44
CA ASP A 28 38.98 8.45 -31.74
C ASP A 28 37.52 7.96 -31.64
N ASN A 29 36.61 8.95 -31.65
CA ASN A 29 35.16 8.85 -31.73
C ASN A 29 34.63 7.81 -32.72
N ASP A 30 33.63 7.03 -32.28
CA ASP A 30 32.51 6.67 -33.16
C ASP A 30 31.18 6.73 -32.39
N ILE A 31 30.34 7.65 -32.87
CA ILE A 31 28.97 7.89 -32.45
C ILE A 31 28.14 6.69 -32.92
N CYS A 32 27.65 5.87 -31.99
CA CYS A 32 26.68 4.83 -32.33
C CYS A 32 25.34 5.12 -31.63
N SER A 33 24.32 5.34 -32.47
CA SER A 33 22.97 5.79 -32.15
C SER A 33 22.15 4.87 -31.25
N LEU A 34 21.11 5.46 -30.64
CA LEU A 34 20.09 4.91 -29.73
C LEU A 34 19.38 3.60 -30.13
N SER A 35 19.66 2.99 -31.28
CA SER A 35 18.95 1.81 -31.79
C SER A 35 19.62 0.46 -31.47
N CYS A 36 20.90 0.43 -31.07
CA CYS A 36 21.65 -0.84 -30.98
C CYS A 36 21.57 -1.58 -29.63
N LEU A 37 21.01 -0.99 -28.57
CA LEU A 37 20.98 -1.61 -27.23
C LEU A 37 19.66 -2.32 -26.88
N VAL A 38 18.60 -2.11 -27.66
CA VAL A 38 17.28 -2.76 -27.44
C VAL A 38 17.26 -4.20 -27.98
N THR A 39 18.16 -4.55 -28.89
CA THR A 39 18.11 -5.83 -29.61
C THR A 39 18.64 -7.03 -28.82
N ASN A 40 19.45 -6.83 -27.77
CA ASN A 40 20.03 -7.95 -27.00
C ASN A 40 19.13 -8.51 -25.88
N CYS A 41 17.84 -8.18 -25.86
CA CYS A 41 16.86 -8.77 -24.92
C CYS A 41 15.54 -9.24 -25.55
N LEU A 42 15.43 -9.27 -26.89
CA LEU A 42 14.22 -9.75 -27.59
C LEU A 42 14.62 -10.80 -28.63
N CYS A 43 14.38 -12.08 -28.34
CA CYS A 43 14.52 -13.17 -29.31
C CYS A 43 13.16 -13.45 -29.97
N THR A 44 13.07 -13.22 -31.28
CA THR A 44 12.13 -13.88 -32.19
C THR A 44 12.82 -15.08 -32.83
N THR A 45 12.17 -16.23 -32.90
CA THR A 45 12.62 -17.35 -33.74
C THR A 45 11.46 -17.98 -34.50
N SER A 46 11.64 -18.05 -35.81
CA SER A 46 10.87 -18.85 -36.76
C SER A 46 11.16 -20.36 -36.61
N CYS A 47 10.19 -21.17 -37.01
CA CYS A 47 10.07 -22.62 -36.87
C CYS A 47 11.32 -23.49 -37.09
N ALA A 48 11.57 -24.41 -36.14
CA ALA A 48 11.98 -25.80 -36.36
C ALA A 48 11.59 -26.67 -35.13
N ILE A 49 11.33 -27.95 -35.34
CA ILE A 49 10.50 -28.83 -34.50
C ILE A 49 11.20 -29.33 -33.21
N ARG A 50 10.60 -28.99 -32.07
CA ARG A 50 10.42 -29.68 -30.77
C ARG A 50 11.59 -30.47 -30.16
N GLU A 51 12.38 -29.76 -29.35
CA GLU A 51 12.68 -30.18 -27.97
C GLU A 51 12.00 -29.17 -27.02
N SER A 52 11.47 -29.62 -25.89
CA SER A 52 10.84 -28.72 -24.91
C SER A 52 11.82 -27.60 -24.51
N PRO A 53 11.48 -26.31 -24.66
CA PRO A 53 12.43 -25.25 -24.37
C PRO A 53 12.82 -25.30 -22.88
N PRO A 54 14.10 -25.06 -22.54
CA PRO A 54 14.49 -24.89 -21.15
C PRO A 54 13.62 -23.81 -20.52
N PRO A 55 13.29 -23.89 -19.22
CA PRO A 55 12.39 -22.91 -18.60
C PRO A 55 12.95 -21.51 -18.80
N ALA A 56 12.28 -20.72 -19.64
CA ALA A 56 12.71 -19.39 -20.02
C ALA A 56 12.86 -18.53 -18.75
N PHE A 57 14.04 -17.93 -18.59
CA PHE A 57 14.27 -17.02 -17.48
C PHE A 57 13.29 -15.85 -17.56
N LYS A 58 12.63 -15.54 -16.44
CA LYS A 58 11.74 -14.39 -16.34
C LYS A 58 12.56 -13.09 -16.28
N PRO A 59 12.12 -12.00 -16.93
CA PRO A 59 12.89 -10.76 -17.00
C PRO A 59 12.96 -10.08 -15.63
N PHE A 60 14.13 -9.55 -15.27
CA PHE A 60 14.32 -8.82 -14.01
C PHE A 60 13.58 -7.47 -14.00
N LEU A 61 13.49 -6.83 -15.17
CA LEU A 61 12.82 -5.56 -15.35
C LEU A 61 11.48 -5.77 -16.04
N ARG A 62 10.48 -4.99 -15.62
CA ARG A 62 9.24 -4.77 -16.38
C ARG A 62 9.42 -3.44 -17.14
N PRO A 63 9.39 -3.43 -18.49
CA PRO A 63 9.37 -2.17 -19.23
C PRO A 63 8.12 -1.35 -18.86
N SER A 64 8.21 -0.03 -19.03
CA SER A 64 7.01 0.81 -18.97
C SER A 64 6.09 0.49 -20.15
N LEU A 65 4.80 0.79 -20.01
CA LEU A 65 3.89 0.88 -21.16
C LEU A 65 4.33 1.96 -22.16
N PHE A 66 5.08 2.95 -21.69
CA PHE A 66 5.39 4.15 -22.44
C PHE A 66 6.88 4.26 -22.81
N SER A 67 7.16 4.75 -24.01
CA SER A 67 8.50 5.10 -24.46
C SER A 67 9.13 6.17 -23.56
N ASN A 68 10.45 6.19 -23.43
CA ASN A 68 11.17 7.20 -22.63
C ASN A 68 10.77 7.27 -21.14
N VAL A 69 10.12 6.22 -20.61
CA VAL A 69 9.79 6.01 -19.19
C VAL A 69 10.54 4.78 -18.67
N PRO A 70 11.09 4.79 -17.43
CA PRO A 70 11.94 3.72 -16.95
C PRO A 70 11.18 2.44 -16.75
N PRO A 71 11.91 1.32 -16.87
CA PRO A 71 11.40 0.09 -16.32
C PRO A 71 11.32 0.14 -14.79
N THR A 72 10.43 -0.69 -14.26
CA THR A 72 10.40 -1.03 -12.83
C THR A 72 11.01 -2.42 -12.59
N ILE A 73 11.46 -2.67 -11.37
CA ILE A 73 11.93 -3.98 -10.96
C ILE A 73 10.73 -4.90 -10.80
N ARG A 74 10.80 -6.07 -11.42
CA ARG A 74 9.77 -7.09 -11.33
C ARG A 74 10.09 -8.08 -10.22
N PHE A 75 9.16 -8.22 -9.28
CA PHE A 75 9.28 -9.12 -8.13
C PHE A 75 8.61 -10.45 -8.38
N TYR A 76 9.26 -11.51 -7.90
CA TYR A 76 8.85 -12.90 -8.12
C TYR A 76 8.73 -13.69 -6.82
N GLU A 77 8.21 -14.90 -6.90
CA GLU A 77 8.14 -15.85 -5.79
C GLU A 77 9.43 -16.68 -5.71
N LYS A 78 9.69 -17.31 -4.54
CA LYS A 78 10.96 -17.95 -4.13
C LYS A 78 11.62 -18.88 -5.17
N GLU A 79 10.85 -19.45 -6.08
CA GLU A 79 11.29 -20.50 -7.02
C GLU A 79 11.36 -20.03 -8.48
N SER A 80 11.10 -18.75 -8.74
CA SER A 80 11.18 -18.22 -10.10
C SER A 80 12.62 -18.08 -10.56
N LYS A 81 12.93 -18.60 -11.75
CA LYS A 81 14.21 -18.36 -12.43
C LYS A 81 14.19 -16.98 -13.08
N VAL A 82 14.90 -16.01 -12.51
CA VAL A 82 14.92 -14.60 -12.95
C VAL A 82 16.27 -14.28 -13.61
N THR A 83 16.24 -13.60 -14.76
CA THR A 83 17.46 -13.12 -15.45
C THR A 83 18.33 -12.32 -14.48
N LYS A 84 19.64 -12.55 -14.50
CA LYS A 84 20.57 -11.93 -13.56
C LYS A 84 20.96 -10.51 -14.01
N PRO A 85 20.73 -9.46 -13.22
CA PRO A 85 21.15 -8.11 -13.59
C PRO A 85 22.68 -7.96 -13.60
N SER A 86 23.16 -6.90 -14.24
CA SER A 86 24.59 -6.55 -14.27
C SER A 86 25.15 -6.39 -12.85
N LYS A 87 26.48 -6.51 -12.69
CA LYS A 87 27.13 -6.32 -11.38
C LYS A 87 26.84 -4.94 -10.79
N ALA A 88 26.82 -3.90 -11.64
CA ALA A 88 26.54 -2.52 -11.25
C ALA A 88 25.12 -2.34 -10.70
N ILE A 89 24.10 -2.92 -11.36
CA ILE A 89 22.72 -2.88 -10.84
C ILE A 89 22.62 -3.71 -9.56
N ARG A 90 23.17 -4.92 -9.53
CA ARG A 90 23.10 -5.79 -8.34
C ARG A 90 23.71 -5.16 -7.09
N SER A 91 24.75 -4.34 -7.23
CA SER A 91 25.34 -3.62 -6.10
C SER A 91 24.43 -2.54 -5.51
N THR A 92 23.37 -2.11 -6.20
CA THR A 92 22.43 -1.10 -5.68
C THR A 92 21.10 -1.70 -5.19
N LEU A 93 20.85 -2.99 -5.45
CA LEU A 93 19.64 -3.71 -5.00
C LEU A 93 19.73 -4.09 -3.52
N MET A 94 19.67 -3.08 -2.64
CA MET A 94 19.78 -3.25 -1.21
C MET A 94 18.46 -2.91 -0.50
N TRP A 95 18.00 -3.83 0.36
CA TRP A 95 16.79 -3.67 1.16
C TRP A 95 17.15 -3.53 2.64
N CYS A 96 16.57 -2.54 3.30
CA CYS A 96 16.83 -2.28 4.71
C CYS A 96 16.28 -3.41 5.61
N LYS A 97 17.15 -3.98 6.42
CA LYS A 97 16.85 -5.04 7.38
C LYS A 97 16.09 -4.46 8.55
N ASN A 98 14.96 -5.07 8.86
CA ASN A 98 14.20 -4.79 10.06
C ASN A 98 13.50 -6.07 10.56
N SER A 99 13.21 -6.14 11.86
CA SER A 99 12.59 -7.30 12.51
C SER A 99 11.15 -7.57 12.05
N LEU A 100 10.49 -6.58 11.46
CA LEU A 100 9.12 -6.68 10.94
C LEU A 100 9.07 -7.03 9.45
N LEU A 101 10.21 -7.19 8.76
CA LEU A 101 10.22 -7.63 7.36
C LEU A 101 9.70 -9.07 7.25
N PRO A 102 8.54 -9.30 6.63
CA PRO A 102 7.93 -10.64 6.56
C PRO A 102 8.79 -11.62 5.77
N ILE A 103 8.78 -12.88 6.18
CA ILE A 103 9.53 -13.96 5.51
C ILE A 103 9.12 -14.08 4.03
N VAL A 104 7.83 -13.97 3.73
CA VAL A 104 7.31 -14.02 2.34
C VAL A 104 7.83 -12.87 1.47
N MET A 105 7.96 -11.66 2.04
CA MET A 105 8.57 -10.52 1.34
C MET A 105 10.07 -10.74 1.15
N ARG A 106 10.78 -11.20 2.19
CA ARG A 106 12.20 -11.56 2.11
C ARG A 106 12.47 -12.57 0.99
N GLN A 107 11.64 -13.60 0.86
CA GLN A 107 11.75 -14.60 -0.20
C GLN A 107 11.57 -13.97 -1.59
N SER A 108 10.61 -13.07 -1.74
CA SER A 108 10.40 -12.35 -3.00
C SER A 108 11.55 -11.42 -3.38
N LEU A 109 12.09 -10.70 -2.39
CA LEU A 109 13.28 -9.85 -2.54
C LEU A 109 14.50 -10.67 -3.01
N VAL A 110 14.79 -11.79 -2.34
CA VAL A 110 15.93 -12.66 -2.69
C VAL A 110 15.75 -13.28 -4.09
N ALA A 111 14.55 -13.74 -4.44
CA ALA A 111 14.25 -14.25 -5.78
C ALA A 111 14.45 -13.18 -6.88
N SER A 112 14.42 -11.90 -6.49
CA SER A 112 14.58 -10.74 -7.35
C SER A 112 15.94 -10.06 -7.15
N HIS A 113 16.95 -10.81 -6.69
CA HIS A 113 18.35 -10.40 -6.56
C HIS A 113 18.66 -9.29 -5.53
N PHE A 114 17.75 -9.00 -4.59
CA PHE A 114 18.01 -8.04 -3.51
C PHE A 114 18.88 -8.62 -2.41
N THR A 115 19.78 -7.80 -1.89
CA THR A 115 20.56 -8.05 -0.68
C THR A 115 19.96 -7.33 0.50
N ILE A 116 19.91 -7.97 1.67
CA ILE A 116 19.35 -7.38 2.89
C ILE A 116 20.49 -6.83 3.74
N VAL A 117 20.43 -5.55 4.07
CA VAL A 117 21.51 -4.81 4.71
C VAL A 117 21.02 -4.04 5.93
N ASP A 118 21.90 -3.73 6.88
CA ASP A 118 21.52 -2.91 8.05
C ASP A 118 21.21 -1.45 7.65
N GLU A 119 20.40 -0.76 8.46
CA GLU A 119 19.86 0.60 8.19
C GLU A 119 20.95 1.66 7.93
N SER A 120 22.18 1.45 8.43
CA SER A 120 23.33 2.33 8.23
C SER A 120 23.94 2.26 6.83
N ASN A 121 23.61 1.24 6.04
CA ASN A 121 24.11 1.07 4.67
C ASN A 121 23.20 1.75 3.65
N PHE A 122 23.63 1.79 2.39
CA PHE A 122 22.77 2.18 1.29
C PHE A 122 21.58 1.21 1.13
N TRP A 123 20.37 1.72 0.92
CA TRP A 123 19.18 0.91 0.65
C TRP A 123 18.16 1.71 -0.16
N ILE A 124 17.32 0.99 -0.92
CA ILE A 124 16.24 1.58 -1.74
C ILE A 124 14.83 1.19 -1.29
N GLY A 125 14.70 0.15 -0.47
CA GLY A 125 13.42 -0.27 0.08
C GLY A 125 13.47 -0.49 1.58
N TYR A 126 12.39 -0.12 2.26
CA TYR A 126 12.19 -0.33 3.70
C TYR A 126 10.79 -0.87 3.96
N TRP A 127 10.72 -2.00 4.67
CA TRP A 127 9.48 -2.53 5.21
C TRP A 127 9.64 -2.75 6.72
N GLY A 128 9.00 -1.91 7.51
CA GLY A 128 9.20 -1.97 8.94
C GLY A 128 8.20 -1.22 9.78
N ARG A 129 8.68 -0.72 10.92
CA ARG A 129 7.84 0.09 11.81
C ARG A 129 7.57 1.43 11.16
N HIS A 130 6.48 2.07 11.60
CA HIS A 130 6.23 3.48 11.30
C HIS A 130 7.45 4.33 11.69
N LEU A 131 7.96 5.11 10.72
CA LEU A 131 9.12 5.97 10.92
C LEU A 131 8.74 7.20 11.74
N LYS A 132 9.70 7.73 12.51
CA LYS A 132 9.49 9.01 13.20
C LYS A 132 9.48 10.16 12.18
N SER A 133 8.81 11.26 12.50
CA SER A 133 8.73 12.44 11.63
C SER A 133 10.08 12.99 11.14
N ALA A 134 11.13 12.90 11.97
CA ALA A 134 12.47 13.31 11.56
C ALA A 134 13.11 12.34 10.55
N GLN A 135 12.83 11.03 10.65
CA GLN A 135 13.35 10.02 9.73
C GLN A 135 12.74 10.17 8.33
N TYR A 136 11.45 10.50 8.23
CA TYR A 136 10.81 10.75 6.92
C TYR A 136 11.49 11.87 6.12
N ARG A 137 12.05 12.90 6.79
CA ARG A 137 12.81 13.97 6.12
C ARG A 137 14.15 13.53 5.54
N THR A 138 14.67 12.38 5.98
CA THR A 138 15.94 11.83 5.49
C THR A 138 15.78 10.92 4.28
N ILE A 139 14.54 10.52 3.97
CA ILE A 139 14.21 9.63 2.85
C ILE A 139 14.56 10.30 1.53
N LYS A 140 15.24 9.55 0.66
CA LYS A 140 15.67 9.98 -0.67
C LYS A 140 14.59 9.67 -1.71
N PRO A 141 14.55 10.40 -2.86
CA PRO A 141 13.50 10.22 -3.86
C PRO A 141 13.44 8.80 -4.47
N TYR A 142 14.57 8.11 -4.53
CA TYR A 142 14.64 6.72 -5.03
C TYR A 142 14.28 5.67 -3.97
N GLN A 143 14.02 6.06 -2.72
CA GLN A 143 13.68 5.15 -1.64
C GLN A 143 12.16 4.94 -1.54
N LYS A 144 11.75 3.74 -1.15
CA LYS A 144 10.35 3.40 -0.85
C LYS A 144 10.19 2.95 0.59
N VAL A 145 9.17 3.47 1.27
CA VAL A 145 8.84 3.16 2.67
C VAL A 145 7.37 2.76 2.79
N ASN A 146 7.11 1.72 3.57
CA ASN A 146 5.80 1.06 3.65
C ASN A 146 4.75 1.73 4.55
N HIS A 147 4.97 2.98 4.96
CA HIS A 147 4.04 3.74 5.78
C HIS A 147 3.98 5.21 5.37
N PHE A 148 2.79 5.80 5.38
CA PHE A 148 2.61 7.24 5.30
C PHE A 148 2.96 7.92 6.65
N PRO A 149 3.62 9.09 6.64
CA PRO A 149 3.56 9.98 7.79
C PRO A 149 2.09 10.31 8.09
N GLY A 150 1.64 10.08 9.33
CA GLY A 150 0.24 10.29 9.69
C GLY A 150 -0.67 9.06 9.59
N ALA A 151 -0.17 7.89 9.17
CA ALA A 151 -0.96 6.65 9.06
C ALA A 151 -1.76 6.27 10.33
N PHE A 152 -1.35 6.75 11.50
CA PHE A 152 -2.08 6.60 12.76
C PHE A 152 -3.47 7.26 12.77
N HIS A 153 -3.76 8.22 11.88
CA HIS A 153 -5.10 8.79 11.72
C HIS A 153 -6.11 7.72 11.31
N MET A 154 -5.69 6.77 10.47
CA MET A 154 -6.46 5.60 10.09
C MET A 154 -6.31 4.44 11.09
N GLY A 155 -5.08 4.20 11.55
CA GLY A 155 -4.76 3.00 12.34
C GLY A 155 -5.23 3.02 13.80
N ARG A 156 -5.43 4.21 14.39
CA ARG A 156 -5.93 4.31 15.77
C ARG A 156 -7.44 4.39 15.78
N LYS A 157 -8.08 3.57 16.62
CA LYS A 157 -9.55 3.43 16.69
C LYS A 157 -10.24 4.73 17.12
N ASP A 158 -9.61 5.50 18.00
CA ASP A 158 -10.13 6.80 18.43
C ASP A 158 -10.10 7.83 17.29
N ARG A 159 -8.97 7.93 16.58
CA ARG A 159 -8.81 8.85 15.43
C ARG A 159 -9.70 8.48 14.26
N LEU A 160 -9.74 7.20 13.90
CA LEU A 160 -10.61 6.69 12.84
C LEU A 160 -12.07 7.06 13.08
N TRP A 161 -12.56 6.81 14.31
CA TRP A 161 -13.94 7.18 14.66
C TRP A 161 -14.17 8.69 14.65
N GLN A 162 -13.21 9.50 15.13
CA GLN A 162 -13.36 10.97 15.08
C GLN A 162 -13.60 11.46 13.65
N HIS A 163 -12.76 11.00 12.72
CA HIS A 163 -12.82 11.36 11.31
C HIS A 163 -14.11 10.89 10.64
N ILE A 164 -14.52 9.65 10.90
CA ILE A 164 -15.82 9.13 10.41
C ILE A 164 -16.99 9.91 11.02
N ASN A 165 -16.93 10.26 12.30
CA ASN A 165 -17.99 11.01 12.95
C ASN A 165 -18.10 12.46 12.44
N GLU A 166 -16.97 13.07 12.02
CA GLU A 166 -16.97 14.34 11.30
C GLU A 166 -17.69 14.20 9.95
N MET A 167 -17.42 13.13 9.20
CA MET A 167 -18.14 12.84 7.96
C MET A 167 -19.63 12.56 8.18
N ILE A 168 -20.01 11.85 9.24
CA ILE A 168 -21.42 11.64 9.61
C ILE A 168 -22.11 12.97 9.94
N ALA A 169 -21.41 13.92 10.57
CA ALA A 169 -21.96 15.24 10.85
C ALA A 169 -22.17 16.08 9.59
N LEU A 170 -21.31 15.93 8.58
CA LEU A 170 -21.39 16.64 7.31
C LEU A 170 -22.42 16.03 6.35
N TRP A 171 -22.45 14.71 6.22
CA TRP A 171 -23.23 13.98 5.20
C TRP A 171 -24.47 13.29 5.75
N GLY A 172 -24.62 13.25 7.08
CA GLY A 172 -25.72 12.57 7.74
C GLY A 172 -25.48 11.07 7.97
N THR A 173 -26.25 10.53 8.90
CA THR A 173 -26.15 9.11 9.31
C THR A 173 -26.60 8.15 8.21
N ALA A 174 -27.55 8.53 7.36
CA ALA A 174 -28.01 7.69 6.26
C ALA A 174 -26.89 7.39 5.24
N GLU A 175 -25.97 8.35 5.05
CA GLU A 175 -24.92 8.28 4.04
C GLU A 175 -23.60 7.69 4.56
N TYR A 176 -23.15 8.13 5.74
CA TYR A 176 -21.78 7.87 6.21
C TYR A 176 -21.66 6.97 7.45
N HIS A 177 -22.74 6.32 7.89
CA HIS A 177 -22.71 5.42 9.05
C HIS A 177 -22.06 4.05 8.75
N ILE A 178 -20.81 4.06 8.31
CA ILE A 178 -20.05 2.88 7.86
C ILE A 178 -19.42 2.08 9.01
N MET A 179 -19.32 2.69 10.20
CA MET A 179 -18.70 2.12 11.40
C MET A 179 -19.68 2.19 12.57
N PRO A 180 -19.76 1.17 13.45
CA PRO A 180 -20.66 1.22 14.60
C PRO A 180 -20.32 2.40 15.51
N THR A 181 -21.38 3.03 16.04
CA THR A 181 -21.23 4.21 16.90
C THR A 181 -20.25 3.95 18.02
N THR A 182 -19.28 4.85 18.17
CA THR A 182 -18.17 4.70 19.11
C THR A 182 -18.07 5.92 20.03
N TYR A 183 -17.74 5.69 21.29
CA TYR A 183 -17.50 6.72 22.29
C TYR A 183 -16.02 6.72 22.66
N VAL A 184 -15.35 7.87 22.55
CA VAL A 184 -13.94 8.01 22.93
C VAL A 184 -13.87 8.41 24.40
N LEU A 185 -13.33 7.55 25.24
CA LEU A 185 -13.28 7.74 26.69
C LEU A 185 -11.95 8.37 27.13
N PRO A 186 -11.97 9.29 28.12
CA PRO A 186 -13.12 9.65 28.97
C PRO A 186 -14.05 10.74 28.40
N ARG A 187 -13.73 11.36 27.26
CA ARG A 187 -14.45 12.51 26.69
C ARG A 187 -15.96 12.27 26.52
N ASP A 188 -16.33 11.12 25.95
CA ASP A 188 -17.70 10.81 25.56
C ASP A 188 -18.48 10.01 26.63
N ILE A 189 -17.96 9.94 27.87
CA ILE A 189 -18.54 9.11 28.95
C ILE A 189 -20.00 9.44 29.27
N LYS A 190 -20.41 10.72 29.16
CA LYS A 190 -21.79 11.14 29.40
C LYS A 190 -22.75 10.55 28.37
N LYS A 191 -22.36 10.56 27.08
CA LYS A 191 -23.13 9.97 25.98
C LYS A 191 -23.22 8.45 26.13
N LEU A 192 -22.13 7.80 26.50
CA LEU A 192 -22.11 6.36 26.78
C LEU A 192 -23.02 5.98 27.96
N LYS A 193 -23.02 6.76 29.05
CA LYS A 193 -23.91 6.54 30.19
C LYS A 193 -25.38 6.60 29.78
N ALA A 194 -25.76 7.60 28.98
CA ALA A 194 -27.13 7.72 28.47
C ALA A 194 -27.50 6.49 27.62
N TYR A 195 -26.62 6.06 26.72
CA TYR A 195 -26.85 4.88 25.88
C TYR A 195 -27.07 3.60 26.69
N LEU A 196 -26.22 3.32 27.69
CA LEU A 196 -26.33 2.11 28.52
C LEU A 196 -27.52 2.16 29.50
N HIS A 197 -27.94 3.34 29.93
CA HIS A 197 -29.10 3.50 30.81
C HIS A 197 -30.43 3.33 30.08
N ASP A 198 -30.46 3.65 28.78
CA ASP A 198 -31.67 3.61 27.96
C ASP A 198 -32.27 2.19 27.81
N ASN A 199 -31.42 1.15 27.73
CA ASN A 199 -31.89 -0.23 27.66
C ASN A 199 -30.85 -1.20 28.26
N PRO A 200 -31.22 -2.06 29.22
CA PRO A 200 -30.31 -2.99 29.89
C PRO A 200 -29.73 -4.08 28.98
N ARG A 201 -30.29 -4.29 27.78
CA ARG A 201 -29.74 -5.22 26.78
C ARG A 201 -28.59 -4.61 25.98
N LYS A 202 -28.46 -3.28 25.95
CA LYS A 202 -27.42 -2.61 25.17
C LYS A 202 -26.03 -2.96 25.69
N VAL A 203 -25.19 -3.44 24.79
CA VAL A 203 -23.81 -3.80 25.07
C VAL A 203 -22.84 -2.96 24.23
N VAL A 204 -21.68 -2.67 24.83
CA VAL A 204 -20.54 -2.06 24.13
C VAL A 204 -19.32 -2.95 24.24
N ILE A 205 -18.51 -2.96 23.18
CA ILE A 205 -17.18 -3.55 23.18
C ILE A 205 -16.15 -2.47 23.50
N LEU A 206 -15.42 -2.67 24.60
CA LEU A 206 -14.33 -1.80 25.04
C LEU A 206 -13.04 -2.25 24.37
N LYS A 207 -12.34 -1.32 23.73
CA LYS A 207 -11.07 -1.58 23.03
C LYS A 207 -10.05 -0.50 23.41
N PRO A 208 -8.76 -0.83 23.60
CA PRO A 208 -7.74 0.20 23.71
C PRO A 208 -7.54 0.92 22.36
N PRO A 209 -7.30 2.25 22.33
CA PRO A 209 -7.29 3.01 21.08
C PRO A 209 -6.20 2.60 20.07
N ALA A 210 -5.03 2.20 20.57
CA ALA A 210 -3.84 1.89 19.76
C ALA A 210 -3.30 0.46 20.02
N SER A 211 -4.17 -0.46 20.46
CA SER A 211 -3.81 -1.87 20.65
C SER A 211 -4.32 -2.74 19.50
N ALA A 212 -3.72 -3.92 19.35
CA ALA A 212 -4.03 -4.93 18.34
C ALA A 212 -4.12 -6.34 18.97
N ARG A 213 -4.40 -7.36 18.15
CA ARG A 213 -4.44 -8.79 18.55
C ARG A 213 -5.49 -9.16 19.61
N GLY A 214 -6.47 -8.27 19.82
CA GLY A 214 -7.54 -8.47 20.80
C GLY A 214 -7.13 -8.22 22.26
N THR A 215 -5.92 -7.72 22.52
CA THR A 215 -5.43 -7.44 23.87
C THR A 215 -6.19 -6.28 24.50
N GLY A 216 -6.72 -6.50 25.71
CA GLY A 216 -7.46 -5.49 26.47
C GLY A 216 -8.92 -5.31 26.04
N ILE A 217 -9.43 -6.20 25.17
CA ILE A 217 -10.85 -6.16 24.76
C ILE A 217 -11.74 -6.82 25.82
N SER A 218 -12.84 -6.16 26.13
CA SER A 218 -13.90 -6.65 27.00
C SER A 218 -15.27 -6.14 26.53
N ILE A 219 -16.34 -6.82 26.94
CA ILE A 219 -17.71 -6.39 26.67
C ILE A 219 -18.29 -5.85 27.98
N ALA A 220 -19.02 -4.73 27.89
CA ALA A 220 -19.69 -4.12 29.02
C ALA A 220 -21.15 -3.82 28.71
N SER A 221 -22.03 -4.11 29.66
CA SER A 221 -23.47 -3.76 29.63
C SER A 221 -23.81 -2.68 30.64
N ASN A 222 -22.88 -2.32 31.54
CA ASN A 222 -23.10 -1.27 32.53
C ASN A 222 -21.84 -0.43 32.78
N ILE A 223 -22.06 0.77 33.31
CA ILE A 223 -20.99 1.75 33.54
C ILE A 223 -19.97 1.30 34.60
N LYS A 224 -20.35 0.41 35.52
CA LYS A 224 -19.47 -0.05 36.61
C LYS A 224 -18.35 -0.95 36.09
N GLN A 225 -18.57 -1.62 34.96
CA GLN A 225 -17.58 -2.45 34.26
C GLN A 225 -16.52 -1.62 33.50
N ILE A 226 -16.72 -0.31 33.35
CA ILE A 226 -15.84 0.55 32.54
C ILE A 226 -14.78 1.21 33.44
N PRO A 227 -13.47 0.99 33.17
CA PRO A 227 -12.40 1.64 33.93
C PRO A 227 -12.45 3.17 33.81
N LYS A 228 -12.49 3.88 34.93
CA LYS A 228 -12.67 5.35 34.97
C LYS A 228 -11.45 6.16 34.51
N LYS A 229 -10.24 5.62 34.64
CA LYS A 229 -8.97 6.34 34.39
C LYS A 229 -8.20 5.83 33.17
N THR A 230 -8.83 5.00 32.34
CA THR A 230 -8.17 4.38 31.18
C THR A 230 -8.75 4.96 29.90
N SER A 231 -7.88 5.38 28.97
CA SER A 231 -8.31 5.78 27.64
C SER A 231 -8.73 4.54 26.85
N LEU A 232 -9.98 4.52 26.43
CA LEU A 232 -10.63 3.41 25.73
C LEU A 232 -11.55 3.97 24.65
N VAL A 233 -11.86 3.14 23.67
CA VAL A 233 -13.03 3.34 22.82
C VAL A 233 -14.11 2.35 23.25
N ALA A 234 -15.33 2.83 23.45
CA ALA A 234 -16.50 2.00 23.70
C ALA A 234 -17.37 2.02 22.45
N GLN A 235 -17.39 0.93 21.70
CA GLN A 235 -18.11 0.82 20.44
C GLN A 235 -19.38 0.00 20.63
N HIS A 236 -20.48 0.36 19.97
CA HIS A 236 -21.70 -0.44 19.93
C HIS A 236 -21.37 -1.86 19.47
N TYR A 237 -21.81 -2.86 20.24
CA TYR A 237 -21.59 -4.25 19.88
C TYR A 237 -22.63 -4.69 18.85
N ILE A 238 -22.19 -5.35 17.78
CA ILE A 238 -23.09 -5.92 16.77
C ILE A 238 -23.60 -7.27 17.32
N GLU A 239 -24.82 -7.26 17.85
CA GLU A 239 -25.46 -8.38 18.56
C GLU A 239 -26.03 -9.46 17.64
N ARG A 240 -26.26 -9.14 16.36
CA ARG A 240 -26.75 -10.09 15.36
C ARG A 240 -25.79 -10.15 14.18
N PRO A 241 -24.57 -10.68 14.36
CA PRO A 241 -23.66 -10.91 13.24
C PRO A 241 -24.25 -11.97 12.30
N LEU A 242 -23.84 -11.95 11.03
CA LEU A 242 -23.99 -13.11 10.19
C LEU A 242 -23.16 -14.26 10.79
N ILE A 243 -23.74 -15.46 10.80
CA ILE A 243 -23.15 -16.65 11.40
C ILE A 243 -23.01 -17.71 10.31
N VAL A 244 -21.87 -18.39 10.28
CA VAL A 244 -21.62 -19.53 9.39
C VAL A 244 -21.17 -20.70 10.24
N ASN A 245 -21.80 -21.86 10.06
CA ASN A 245 -21.55 -23.07 10.87
C ASN A 245 -21.63 -22.78 12.38
N SER A 246 -22.66 -22.04 12.78
CA SER A 246 -22.89 -21.56 14.14
C SER A 246 -21.81 -20.64 14.72
N ALA A 247 -20.76 -20.28 13.98
CA ALA A 247 -19.67 -19.42 14.46
C ALA A 247 -19.76 -17.99 13.91
N LYS A 248 -19.46 -17.01 14.77
CA LYS A 248 -19.20 -15.62 14.36
C LYS A 248 -17.91 -15.56 13.56
N PHE A 249 -17.83 -14.70 12.55
CA PHE A 249 -16.60 -14.47 11.80
C PHE A 249 -16.41 -12.99 11.46
N ASP A 250 -15.22 -12.61 11.03
CA ASP A 250 -14.96 -11.33 10.38
C ASP A 250 -14.18 -11.53 9.06
N LEU A 251 -14.26 -10.53 8.19
CA LEU A 251 -13.51 -10.46 6.94
C LEU A 251 -12.30 -9.56 7.13
N ARG A 252 -11.09 -10.11 6.93
CA ARG A 252 -9.85 -9.36 6.78
C ARG A 252 -9.61 -9.09 5.31
N LEU A 253 -9.76 -7.84 4.92
CA LEU A 253 -9.50 -7.34 3.58
C LEU A 253 -8.16 -6.61 3.54
N TYR A 254 -7.45 -6.70 2.42
CA TYR A 254 -6.19 -6.01 2.19
C TYR A 254 -6.40 -4.84 1.24
N VAL A 255 -6.20 -3.63 1.74
CA VAL A 255 -6.39 -2.39 0.97
C VAL A 255 -5.05 -1.71 0.84
N TYR A 256 -4.63 -1.41 -0.39
CA TYR A 256 -3.34 -0.82 -0.68
C TYR A 256 -3.51 0.59 -1.24
N LEU A 257 -2.79 1.55 -0.66
CA LEU A 257 -2.73 2.93 -1.12
C LEU A 257 -1.30 3.18 -1.62
N THR A 258 -1.18 3.38 -2.93
CA THR A 258 0.10 3.69 -3.59
C THR A 258 0.46 5.17 -3.42
N ASN A 259 -0.55 6.04 -3.45
CA ASN A 259 -0.40 7.49 -3.38
C ASN A 259 -1.64 8.14 -2.75
N LEU A 260 -1.48 9.37 -2.24
CA LEU A 260 -2.55 10.23 -1.69
C LEU A 260 -2.87 11.45 -2.58
N ASP A 261 -1.97 11.80 -3.50
CA ASP A 261 -2.09 12.99 -4.36
C ASP A 261 -1.52 12.65 -5.76
N PRO A 262 -2.35 12.11 -6.70
CA PRO A 262 -3.75 11.73 -6.50
C PRO A 262 -3.90 10.47 -5.64
N LEU A 263 -5.03 10.36 -4.94
CA LEU A 263 -5.40 9.20 -4.14
C LEU A 263 -5.70 8.01 -5.06
N ARG A 264 -5.10 6.86 -4.76
CA ARG A 264 -5.35 5.60 -5.47
C ARG A 264 -5.57 4.50 -4.44
N ILE A 265 -6.75 3.89 -4.46
CA ILE A 265 -7.18 2.85 -3.53
C ILE A 265 -7.34 1.55 -4.30
N TYR A 266 -6.55 0.56 -3.93
CA TYR A 266 -6.61 -0.78 -4.47
C TYR A 266 -7.14 -1.77 -3.43
N LEU A 267 -8.03 -2.66 -3.83
CA LEU A 267 -8.51 -3.78 -3.02
C LEU A 267 -7.88 -5.07 -3.54
N TYR A 268 -7.28 -5.86 -2.66
CA TYR A 268 -6.78 -7.18 -3.04
C TYR A 268 -7.95 -8.16 -3.23
N ASN A 269 -7.89 -8.98 -4.27
CA ASN A 269 -9.02 -9.82 -4.69
C ASN A 269 -9.27 -11.02 -3.76
N ASP A 270 -8.40 -11.26 -2.80
CA ASP A 270 -8.57 -12.27 -1.75
C ASP A 270 -8.30 -11.68 -0.35
N GLY A 271 -8.57 -12.46 0.68
CA GLY A 271 -8.49 -12.04 2.07
C GLY A 271 -8.62 -13.23 3.00
N LEU A 272 -8.80 -12.97 4.29
CA LEU A 272 -8.99 -14.02 5.29
C LEU A 272 -10.35 -13.90 5.94
N VAL A 273 -11.08 -15.01 6.05
CA VAL A 273 -12.24 -15.12 6.92
C VAL A 273 -11.81 -15.75 8.22
N ARG A 274 -12.02 -15.03 9.32
CA ARG A 274 -11.53 -15.41 10.65
C ARG A 274 -12.71 -15.77 11.54
N PHE A 275 -12.80 -17.03 11.91
CA PHE A 275 -13.88 -17.54 12.74
C PHE A 275 -13.56 -17.45 14.23
N ALA A 276 -14.62 -17.27 15.03
CA ALA A 276 -14.64 -17.56 16.45
C ALA A 276 -14.57 -19.08 16.68
N SER A 277 -13.95 -19.51 17.77
CA SER A 277 -13.78 -20.94 18.06
C SER A 277 -15.06 -21.60 18.58
N ILE A 278 -15.92 -20.85 19.28
CA ILE A 278 -17.12 -21.33 19.96
C ILE A 278 -18.40 -20.83 19.25
N PRO A 279 -19.46 -21.67 19.17
CA PRO A 279 -20.75 -21.27 18.61
C PRO A 279 -21.30 -19.97 19.21
N TYR A 280 -21.81 -19.08 18.38
CA TYR A 280 -22.29 -17.78 18.79
C TYR A 280 -23.61 -17.87 19.57
N SER A 281 -23.69 -17.10 20.66
CA SER A 281 -24.91 -16.85 21.41
C SER A 281 -24.98 -15.37 21.77
N SER A 282 -26.18 -14.78 21.67
CA SER A 282 -26.44 -13.39 22.08
C SER A 282 -26.81 -13.28 23.56
N SER A 283 -26.81 -14.39 24.32
CA SER A 283 -27.13 -14.39 25.74
C SER A 283 -26.14 -13.55 26.55
N ILE A 284 -26.65 -12.76 27.50
CA ILE A 284 -25.80 -11.96 28.40
C ILE A 284 -24.79 -12.85 29.16
N SER A 285 -25.19 -14.08 29.47
CA SER A 285 -24.34 -15.06 30.17
C SER A 285 -23.09 -15.47 29.37
N SER A 286 -23.14 -15.40 28.03
CA SER A 286 -22.00 -15.77 27.19
C SER A 286 -21.03 -14.62 26.89
N MET A 287 -21.39 -13.37 27.22
CA MET A 287 -20.63 -12.16 26.85
C MET A 287 -19.21 -12.08 27.45
N SER A 288 -18.91 -12.91 28.45
CA SER A 288 -17.55 -13.05 29.01
C SER A 288 -16.65 -13.98 28.17
N ASN A 289 -17.23 -14.86 27.34
CA ASN A 289 -16.49 -15.82 26.53
C ASN A 289 -15.86 -15.16 25.30
N LYS A 290 -14.55 -14.92 25.40
CA LYS A 290 -13.77 -14.27 24.33
C LYS A 290 -13.67 -15.13 23.06
N PHE A 291 -13.70 -16.46 23.17
CA PHE A 291 -13.61 -17.38 22.05
C PHE A 291 -14.90 -17.44 21.21
N MET A 292 -15.99 -16.86 21.70
CA MET A 292 -17.27 -16.73 21.01
C MET A 292 -17.41 -15.35 20.36
N HIS A 293 -17.08 -14.30 21.10
CA HIS A 293 -17.41 -12.93 20.70
C HIS A 293 -16.29 -12.20 19.95
N LEU A 294 -15.05 -12.69 20.04
CA LEU A 294 -13.88 -12.18 19.32
C LEU A 294 -13.44 -13.17 18.27
N THR A 295 -13.05 -12.66 17.10
CA THR A 295 -12.69 -13.44 15.91
C THR A 295 -11.17 -13.40 15.64
N ASN A 296 -10.41 -12.64 16.44
CA ASN A 296 -8.97 -12.53 16.28
C ASN A 296 -8.29 -13.90 16.41
N TYR A 297 -7.56 -14.31 15.37
CA TYR A 297 -6.80 -15.57 15.35
C TYR A 297 -5.88 -15.74 16.56
N SER A 298 -5.26 -14.66 17.06
CA SER A 298 -4.37 -14.69 18.23
C SER A 298 -5.06 -15.17 19.51
N ILE A 299 -6.37 -14.93 19.64
CA ILE A 299 -7.19 -15.39 20.76
C ILE A 299 -7.71 -16.79 20.46
N ASN A 300 -8.37 -16.97 19.31
CA ASN A 300 -9.06 -18.21 18.98
C ASN A 300 -8.13 -19.42 18.83
N LYS A 301 -6.86 -19.22 18.44
CA LYS A 301 -5.87 -20.31 18.43
C LYS A 301 -5.60 -20.91 19.81
N LEU A 302 -5.92 -20.20 20.90
CA LEU A 302 -5.72 -20.67 22.27
C LEU A 302 -6.90 -21.52 22.77
N ALA A 303 -8.02 -21.59 22.03
CA ALA A 303 -9.19 -22.36 22.43
C ALA A 303 -8.87 -23.86 22.56
N GLU A 304 -8.01 -24.40 21.68
CA GLU A 304 -7.56 -25.79 21.77
C GLU A 304 -6.77 -26.04 23.05
N SER A 305 -5.78 -25.20 23.35
CA SER A 305 -5.00 -25.29 24.59
C SER A 305 -5.85 -25.04 25.84
N ALA A 306 -6.98 -24.35 25.72
CA ALA A 306 -7.94 -24.13 26.79
C ALA A 306 -8.96 -25.28 26.96
N GLY A 307 -8.91 -26.31 26.11
CA GLY A 307 -9.85 -27.44 26.14
C GLY A 307 -11.24 -27.12 25.59
N GLU A 308 -11.43 -25.96 24.97
CA GLU A 308 -12.70 -25.47 24.43
C GLU A 308 -13.00 -26.05 23.04
N ARG A 309 -12.00 -26.64 22.37
CA ARG A 309 -12.14 -27.25 21.04
C ARG A 309 -11.08 -28.34 20.82
N THR A 310 -11.43 -29.38 20.06
CA THR A 310 -10.54 -30.49 19.70
C THR A 310 -9.89 -30.34 18.33
N THR A 311 -10.36 -29.40 17.51
CA THR A 311 -9.82 -29.12 16.18
C THR A 311 -9.32 -27.68 16.09
N PRO A 312 -8.35 -27.41 15.21
CA PRO A 312 -7.97 -26.04 14.88
C PRO A 312 -9.17 -25.21 14.41
N VAL A 313 -9.11 -23.91 14.70
CA VAL A 313 -10.13 -22.95 14.29
C VAL A 313 -10.10 -22.82 12.77
N PRO A 314 -11.25 -22.93 12.09
CA PRO A 314 -11.29 -22.80 10.65
C PRO A 314 -10.83 -21.42 10.22
N LYS A 315 -10.17 -21.37 9.06
CA LYS A 315 -9.75 -20.14 8.39
C LYS A 315 -9.98 -20.35 6.92
N TRP A 316 -10.81 -19.50 6.32
CA TRP A 316 -11.09 -19.57 4.89
C TRP A 316 -10.38 -18.46 4.15
N LYS A 317 -10.13 -18.71 2.87
CA LYS A 317 -9.91 -17.63 1.90
C LYS A 317 -11.20 -16.85 1.73
N LEU A 318 -11.08 -15.60 1.32
CA LEU A 318 -12.24 -14.78 1.02
C LEU A 318 -13.00 -15.32 -0.21
N SER A 319 -12.26 -15.86 -1.18
CA SER A 319 -12.81 -16.56 -2.35
C SER A 319 -13.72 -17.74 -1.98
N GLU A 320 -13.30 -18.56 -1.01
CA GLU A 320 -14.08 -19.70 -0.49
C GLU A 320 -15.37 -19.22 0.19
N PHE A 321 -15.30 -18.13 0.96
CA PHE A 321 -16.48 -17.53 1.58
C PHE A 321 -17.47 -16.99 0.55
N TRP A 322 -16.99 -16.30 -0.48
CA TRP A 322 -17.86 -15.80 -1.55
C TRP A 322 -18.56 -16.94 -2.30
N ALA A 323 -17.85 -18.02 -2.60
CA ALA A 323 -18.47 -19.20 -3.21
C ALA A 323 -19.55 -19.80 -2.31
N TYR A 324 -19.28 -19.91 -1.00
CA TYR A 324 -20.23 -20.45 -0.02
C TYR A 324 -21.52 -19.61 0.08
N ILE A 325 -21.42 -18.28 0.19
CA ILE A 325 -22.62 -17.45 0.36
C ILE A 325 -23.37 -17.18 -0.95
N ALA A 326 -22.73 -17.35 -2.11
CA ALA A 326 -23.36 -17.15 -3.42
C ALA A 326 -24.55 -18.09 -3.67
N GLU A 327 -24.63 -19.22 -2.96
CA GLU A 327 -25.79 -20.12 -2.97
C GLU A 327 -27.04 -19.48 -2.36
N TYR A 328 -26.89 -18.44 -1.55
CA TYR A 328 -27.97 -17.87 -0.74
C TYR A 328 -28.28 -16.40 -1.09
N VAL A 329 -27.30 -15.65 -1.61
CA VAL A 329 -27.41 -14.19 -1.79
C VAL A 329 -26.62 -13.70 -3.01
N ASP A 330 -26.99 -12.53 -3.54
CA ASP A 330 -26.16 -11.83 -4.53
C ASP A 330 -24.93 -11.21 -3.85
N VAL A 331 -23.78 -11.85 -4.06
CA VAL A 331 -22.50 -11.45 -3.49
C VAL A 331 -22.03 -10.09 -4.02
N ASN A 332 -22.40 -9.71 -5.25
CA ASN A 332 -21.95 -8.47 -5.84
C ASN A 332 -22.50 -7.26 -5.09
N VAL A 333 -23.76 -7.33 -4.63
CA VAL A 333 -24.36 -6.29 -3.78
C VAL A 333 -23.57 -6.10 -2.48
N ILE A 334 -23.14 -7.20 -1.85
CA ILE A 334 -22.35 -7.14 -0.61
C ILE A 334 -20.96 -6.57 -0.89
N LYS A 335 -20.30 -7.01 -1.97
CA LYS A 335 -18.99 -6.49 -2.39
C LYS A 335 -19.04 -4.98 -2.65
N LEU A 336 -20.07 -4.49 -3.35
CA LEU A 336 -20.26 -3.05 -3.60
C LEU A 336 -20.42 -2.26 -2.29
N LYS A 337 -21.21 -2.76 -1.33
CA LYS A 337 -21.33 -2.13 0.00
C LYS A 337 -20.02 -2.14 0.79
N ILE A 338 -19.20 -3.18 0.64
CA ILE A 338 -17.87 -3.25 1.25
C ILE A 338 -16.94 -2.22 0.59
N THR A 339 -16.95 -2.11 -0.73
CA THR A 339 -16.18 -1.11 -1.47
C THR A 339 -16.55 0.31 -1.04
N ASP A 340 -17.85 0.61 -0.91
CA ASP A 340 -18.33 1.89 -0.38
C ASP A 340 -17.73 2.23 1.00
N ILE A 341 -17.76 1.27 1.93
CA ILE A 341 -17.17 1.43 3.26
C ILE A 341 -15.66 1.70 3.19
N ILE A 342 -14.94 0.98 2.33
CA ILE A 342 -13.49 1.14 2.20
C ILE A 342 -13.17 2.55 1.69
N ILE A 343 -13.81 2.99 0.60
CA ILE A 343 -13.57 4.31 -0.01
C ILE A 343 -13.90 5.42 0.99
N LYS A 344 -15.07 5.35 1.63
CA LYS A 344 -15.48 6.34 2.65
C LYS A 344 -14.54 6.37 3.86
N ALA A 345 -14.09 5.21 4.34
CA ALA A 345 -13.13 5.17 5.44
C ALA A 345 -11.80 5.85 5.08
N VAL A 346 -11.30 5.61 3.85
CA VAL A 346 -10.09 6.26 3.33
C VAL A 346 -10.30 7.77 3.20
N LEU A 347 -11.36 8.21 2.54
CA LEU A 347 -11.64 9.64 2.31
C LEU A 347 -11.84 10.42 3.62
N ALA A 348 -12.45 9.81 4.64
CA ALA A 348 -12.57 10.43 5.96
C ALA A 348 -11.20 10.78 6.59
N CYS A 349 -10.15 10.00 6.30
CA CYS A 349 -8.83 10.21 6.89
C CYS A 349 -7.80 10.84 5.94
N GLU A 350 -8.06 10.83 4.64
CA GLU A 350 -7.15 11.22 3.55
C GLU A 350 -6.48 12.56 3.85
N SER A 351 -7.27 13.62 4.06
CA SER A 351 -6.77 14.99 4.18
C SER A 351 -5.84 15.13 5.38
N HIS A 352 -6.18 14.50 6.50
CA HIS A 352 -5.33 14.49 7.70
C HIS A 352 -4.00 13.78 7.47
N ILE A 353 -4.01 12.65 6.77
CA ILE A 353 -2.78 11.89 6.45
C ILE A 353 -1.93 12.70 5.46
N ARG A 354 -2.52 13.22 4.38
CA ARG A 354 -1.82 14.01 3.36
C ARG A 354 -1.23 15.30 3.93
N MET A 355 -1.96 16.04 4.76
CA MET A 355 -1.42 17.24 5.43
C MET A 355 -0.24 16.88 6.34
N HIS A 356 -0.33 15.77 7.09
CA HIS A 356 0.77 15.29 7.92
C HIS A 356 1.97 14.83 7.07
N GLN A 357 1.72 14.22 5.92
CA GLN A 357 2.76 13.81 4.97
C GLN A 357 3.48 15.01 4.37
N LYS A 358 2.75 16.01 3.83
CA LYS A 358 3.34 17.24 3.25
C LYS A 358 4.24 17.98 4.26
N LYS A 359 3.92 17.91 5.56
CA LYS A 359 4.73 18.51 6.63
C LYS A 359 6.03 17.77 6.94
N HIS A 360 6.09 16.47 6.70
CA HIS A 360 7.14 15.60 7.25
C HIS A 360 7.92 14.78 6.22
N SER A 361 7.41 14.67 4.99
CA SER A 361 8.11 14.06 3.87
C SER A 361 8.37 15.13 2.81
N LEU A 362 9.61 15.20 2.34
CA LEU A 362 9.93 15.97 1.15
C LEU A 362 9.31 15.28 -0.08
N PHE A 363 9.45 13.95 -0.14
CA PHE A 363 9.12 13.14 -1.30
C PHE A 363 7.85 12.32 -1.00
N THR A 364 6.66 12.86 -1.27
CA THR A 364 5.36 12.23 -0.92
C THR A 364 5.19 10.83 -1.52
N PHE A 365 5.47 10.67 -2.82
CA PHE A 365 5.44 9.40 -3.58
C PHE A 365 6.40 8.28 -3.07
N THR A 366 7.26 8.56 -2.09
CA THR A 366 8.13 7.52 -1.49
C THR A 366 7.39 6.63 -0.51
N SER A 367 6.28 7.13 0.04
CA SER A 367 5.47 6.43 1.02
C SER A 367 4.30 5.73 0.34
N HIS A 368 4.00 4.52 0.78
CA HIS A 368 2.84 3.73 0.37
C HIS A 368 2.33 2.94 1.57
N GLU A 369 1.11 2.40 1.55
CA GLU A 369 0.59 1.69 2.71
C GLU A 369 -0.32 0.52 2.38
N LEU A 370 -0.08 -0.61 3.05
CA LEU A 370 -0.97 -1.77 3.04
C LEU A 370 -1.76 -1.82 4.35
N TYR A 371 -3.05 -1.56 4.28
CA TYR A 371 -3.97 -1.70 5.39
C TYR A 371 -4.60 -3.09 5.44
N GLY A 372 -4.82 -3.59 6.66
CA GLY A 372 -5.76 -4.68 6.92
C GLY A 372 -7.06 -4.14 7.49
N MET A 373 -8.13 -4.12 6.70
CA MET A 373 -9.45 -3.67 7.14
C MET A 373 -10.27 -4.84 7.66
N ASP A 374 -10.88 -4.67 8.82
CA ASP A 374 -11.71 -5.69 9.47
C ASP A 374 -13.18 -5.33 9.28
N ILE A 375 -13.89 -6.13 8.49
CA ILE A 375 -15.32 -5.95 8.20
C ILE A 375 -16.14 -7.05 8.86
N LEU A 376 -17.26 -6.68 9.46
CA LEU A 376 -18.27 -7.63 9.96
C LEU A 376 -19.56 -7.50 9.14
N LEU A 377 -20.14 -8.62 8.74
CA LEU A 377 -21.50 -8.65 8.21
C LEU A 377 -22.48 -8.91 9.36
N ASP A 378 -23.57 -8.16 9.41
CA ASP A 378 -24.71 -8.48 10.28
C ASP A 378 -25.70 -9.46 9.61
N ASP A 379 -26.70 -9.90 10.36
CA ASP A 379 -27.76 -10.81 9.92
C ASP A 379 -28.61 -10.27 8.76
N THR A 380 -28.54 -8.96 8.49
CA THR A 380 -29.17 -8.30 7.34
C THR A 380 -28.22 -8.13 6.15
N LEU A 381 -27.03 -8.76 6.21
CA LEU A 381 -25.97 -8.67 5.19
C LEU A 381 -25.40 -7.25 5.04
N ARG A 382 -25.56 -6.40 6.05
CA ARG A 382 -24.97 -5.07 6.05
C ARG A 382 -23.53 -5.16 6.57
N PRO A 383 -22.54 -4.66 5.81
CA PRO A 383 -21.17 -4.61 6.29
C PRO A 383 -20.96 -3.47 7.28
N TRP A 384 -20.01 -3.68 8.20
CA TRP A 384 -19.59 -2.74 9.23
C TRP A 384 -18.08 -2.72 9.34
N LEU A 385 -17.47 -1.54 9.25
CA LEU A 385 -16.05 -1.37 9.57
C LEU A 385 -15.82 -1.53 11.08
N LEU A 386 -14.93 -2.44 11.48
CA LEU A 386 -14.57 -2.66 12.88
C LEU A 386 -13.30 -1.91 13.28
N GLU A 387 -12.26 -2.02 12.45
CA GLU A 387 -10.95 -1.38 12.64
C GLU A 387 -10.14 -1.41 11.34
N VAL A 388 -9.12 -0.55 11.27
CA VAL A 388 -8.10 -0.55 10.21
C VAL A 388 -6.73 -0.76 10.84
N ASN A 389 -5.99 -1.76 10.35
CA ASN A 389 -4.65 -2.11 10.82
C ASN A 389 -3.59 -1.55 9.86
N ILE A 390 -2.73 -0.65 10.31
CA ILE A 390 -1.61 -0.08 9.52
C ILE A 390 -0.49 -1.10 9.24
N SER A 391 -0.36 -2.13 10.07
CA SER A 391 0.64 -3.20 9.91
C SER A 391 -0.04 -4.57 9.97
N PRO A 392 -0.82 -4.96 8.95
CA PRO A 392 -1.48 -6.25 8.94
C PRO A 392 -0.45 -7.38 8.99
N SER A 393 -0.75 -8.45 9.73
CA SER A 393 0.18 -9.57 9.87
C SER A 393 0.34 -10.33 8.56
N LEU A 394 1.55 -10.31 8.02
CA LEU A 394 1.99 -11.13 6.89
C LEU A 394 2.70 -12.43 7.33
N HIS A 395 2.55 -12.82 8.60
CA HIS A 395 3.05 -14.09 9.09
C HIS A 395 2.24 -15.24 8.48
N CYS A 396 2.93 -16.31 8.07
CA CYS A 396 2.30 -17.47 7.46
C CYS A 396 2.41 -18.68 8.39
N SER A 397 1.33 -19.01 9.09
CA SER A 397 1.27 -20.16 10.01
C SER A 397 0.49 -21.34 9.45
N THR A 398 -0.33 -21.10 8.43
CA THR A 398 -1.23 -22.10 7.84
C THR A 398 -1.09 -22.12 6.32
N PRO A 399 -1.43 -23.22 5.63
CA PRO A 399 -1.42 -23.27 4.16
C PRO A 399 -2.24 -22.14 3.52
N THR A 400 -3.40 -21.81 4.11
CA THR A 400 -4.23 -20.67 3.69
C THR A 400 -3.50 -19.33 3.79
N ASP A 401 -2.74 -19.11 4.87
CA ASP A 401 -1.93 -17.90 5.00
C ASP A 401 -0.85 -17.83 3.90
N ILE A 402 -0.17 -18.95 3.61
CA ILE A 402 0.89 -19.03 2.60
C ILE A 402 0.31 -18.72 1.21
N ALA A 403 -0.81 -19.34 0.85
CA ALA A 403 -1.45 -19.19 -0.45
C ALA A 403 -1.84 -17.72 -0.76
N ILE A 404 -2.30 -16.98 0.26
CA ILE A 404 -2.73 -15.58 0.08
C ILE A 404 -1.52 -14.63 0.21
N LYS A 405 -0.76 -14.74 1.30
CA LYS A 405 0.21 -13.71 1.69
C LYS A 405 1.48 -13.72 0.84
N THR A 406 1.82 -14.87 0.24
CA THR A 406 2.97 -14.95 -0.67
C THR A 406 2.70 -14.12 -1.93
N THR A 407 1.54 -14.32 -2.55
CA THR A 407 1.10 -13.59 -3.73
C THR A 407 0.85 -12.11 -3.42
N LEU A 408 0.19 -11.81 -2.29
CA LEU A 408 -0.01 -10.45 -1.80
C LEU A 408 1.31 -9.70 -1.63
N ALA A 409 2.30 -10.29 -0.95
CA ALA A 409 3.60 -9.67 -0.73
C ALA A 409 4.31 -9.32 -2.04
N LYS A 410 4.30 -10.26 -3.00
CA LYS A 410 4.83 -10.05 -4.35
C LYS A 410 4.08 -8.93 -5.09
N ASN A 411 2.75 -8.92 -5.05
CA ASN A 411 1.97 -7.90 -5.76
C ASN A 411 2.17 -6.51 -5.15
N VAL A 412 2.26 -6.40 -3.82
CA VAL A 412 2.59 -5.13 -3.15
C VAL A 412 3.95 -4.59 -3.60
N LEU A 413 4.98 -5.44 -3.69
CA LEU A 413 6.31 -5.02 -4.15
C LEU A 413 6.31 -4.59 -5.63
N ASN A 414 5.56 -5.28 -6.49
CA ASN A 414 5.41 -4.89 -7.89
C ASN A 414 4.63 -3.57 -8.04
N LEU A 415 3.49 -3.45 -7.36
CA LEU A 415 2.61 -2.28 -7.46
C LEU A 415 3.27 -1.01 -6.91
N CYS A 416 4.14 -1.15 -5.89
CA CYS A 416 4.99 -0.07 -5.37
C CYS A 416 5.87 0.61 -6.44
N GLY A 417 6.18 -0.08 -7.55
CA GLY A 417 6.90 0.49 -8.70
C GLY A 417 8.35 0.85 -8.37
N ILE A 418 9.09 -0.07 -7.75
CA ILE A 418 10.50 0.18 -7.38
C ILE A 418 11.37 0.23 -8.63
N GLN A 419 12.08 1.33 -8.83
CA GLN A 419 13.01 1.52 -9.95
C GLN A 419 14.46 1.27 -9.52
N ILE A 420 15.36 1.16 -10.49
CA ILE A 420 16.80 1.16 -10.23
C ILE A 420 17.21 2.59 -9.82
N PRO A 421 17.87 2.80 -8.67
CA PRO A 421 18.33 4.13 -8.27
C PRO A 421 19.32 4.73 -9.28
N PRO A 422 19.33 6.05 -9.47
CA PRO A 422 20.26 6.73 -10.37
C PRO A 422 21.72 6.52 -10.00
N ASP A 423 22.55 6.23 -11.01
CA ASP A 423 24.00 6.26 -10.88
C ASP A 423 24.47 7.71 -10.97
N ALA A 424 25.00 8.27 -9.87
CA ALA A 424 25.46 9.65 -9.82
C ALA A 424 26.57 9.97 -10.84
N ASN A 425 27.26 8.96 -11.36
CA ASN A 425 28.39 9.11 -12.28
C ASN A 425 28.05 8.75 -13.74
N LYS A 426 26.81 8.34 -14.04
CA LYS A 426 26.40 7.94 -15.40
C LYS A 426 24.99 8.41 -15.71
N SER A 427 24.84 9.16 -16.80
CA SER A 427 23.54 9.49 -17.41
C SER A 427 22.94 8.26 -18.11
N ASN A 428 22.76 7.16 -17.37
CA ASN A 428 22.16 5.95 -17.93
C ASN A 428 20.65 6.15 -18.01
N ALA A 429 20.07 6.02 -19.21
CA ALA A 429 18.63 6.04 -19.44
C ALA A 429 17.86 4.98 -18.61
N LEU A 430 18.55 3.93 -18.14
CA LEU A 430 18.00 2.88 -17.26
C LEU A 430 17.92 3.27 -15.78
N SER A 431 18.59 4.35 -15.35
CA SER A 431 18.72 4.74 -13.94
C SER A 431 18.48 6.22 -13.66
N MET A 432 18.64 7.12 -14.63
CA MET A 432 18.08 8.48 -14.53
C MET A 432 16.56 8.41 -14.41
N ASP A 433 15.79 9.43 -14.01
CA ASP A 433 15.71 10.07 -12.68
C ASP A 433 14.24 10.54 -12.43
N TYR A 434 13.31 9.59 -12.21
CA TYR A 434 11.90 9.74 -12.58
C TYR A 434 10.93 10.16 -11.48
N ARG A 435 10.93 11.45 -11.20
CA ARG A 435 9.71 12.23 -11.48
C ARG A 435 9.93 13.19 -12.66
N VAL A 436 10.98 12.95 -13.47
CA VAL A 436 11.73 13.87 -14.33
C VAL A 436 11.01 15.19 -14.56
N LYS A 437 11.33 16.10 -13.62
CA LYS A 437 11.24 17.56 -13.61
C LYS A 437 9.80 18.11 -13.68
N SER A 438 9.18 18.63 -12.63
CA SER A 438 9.61 18.84 -11.24
C SER A 438 8.71 18.12 -10.24
N PHE A 439 9.36 17.70 -9.15
CA PHE A 439 8.85 17.65 -7.78
C PHE A 439 7.78 18.74 -7.52
N ASP A 440 6.90 18.63 -6.51
CA ASP A 440 5.82 19.61 -6.20
C ASP A 440 6.20 21.12 -6.23
N GLY A 441 7.46 21.48 -6.45
CA GLY A 441 8.00 22.84 -6.57
C GLY A 441 8.17 23.47 -7.97
N ASN A 442 7.99 22.80 -9.13
CA ASN A 442 7.95 23.54 -10.42
C ASN A 442 6.71 23.19 -11.25
N LYS A 443 5.55 23.64 -10.78
CA LYS A 443 4.44 23.91 -11.69
C LYS A 443 4.81 25.16 -12.49
N SER A 444 4.64 25.13 -13.81
CA SER A 444 4.73 26.35 -14.60
C SER A 444 3.58 27.30 -14.23
N GLU A 445 3.67 28.57 -14.63
CA GLU A 445 2.53 29.50 -14.47
C GLU A 445 1.27 28.99 -15.19
N GLU A 446 1.45 28.27 -16.30
CA GLU A 446 0.36 27.63 -17.02
C GLU A 446 -0.27 26.49 -16.21
N ASP A 447 0.55 25.62 -15.59
CA ASP A 447 0.07 24.56 -14.70
C ASP A 447 -0.74 25.15 -13.54
N LEU A 448 -0.23 26.22 -12.90
CA LEU A 448 -0.89 26.89 -11.77
C LEU A 448 -2.19 27.58 -12.18
N LYS A 449 -2.23 28.18 -13.39
CA LYS A 449 -3.44 28.82 -13.92
C LYS A 449 -4.51 27.77 -14.23
N LYS A 450 -4.13 26.66 -14.87
CA LYS A 450 -5.04 25.54 -15.16
C LYS A 450 -5.58 24.91 -13.88
N GLU A 451 -4.70 24.63 -12.91
CA GLU A 451 -5.09 24.10 -11.60
C GLU A 451 -6.12 24.99 -10.90
N ARG A 452 -5.84 26.29 -10.81
CA ARG A 452 -6.74 27.26 -10.18
C ARG A 452 -8.10 27.28 -10.85
N HIS A 453 -8.13 27.33 -12.19
CA HIS A 453 -9.36 27.36 -12.97
C HIS A 453 -10.27 26.16 -12.67
N HIS A 454 -9.73 24.93 -12.71
CA HIS A 454 -10.54 23.72 -12.52
C HIS A 454 -10.92 23.49 -11.05
N LEU A 455 -10.08 23.90 -10.09
CA LEU A 455 -10.43 23.86 -8.67
C LEU A 455 -11.56 24.85 -8.35
N GLU A 456 -11.48 26.09 -8.85
CA GLU A 456 -12.54 27.10 -8.70
C GLU A 456 -13.85 26.63 -9.35
N HIS A 457 -13.77 26.03 -10.54
CA HIS A 457 -14.94 25.44 -11.19
C HIS A 457 -15.60 24.36 -10.32
N PHE A 458 -14.82 23.44 -9.75
CA PHE A 458 -15.36 22.39 -8.89
C PHE A 458 -15.94 22.96 -7.59
N GLU A 459 -15.31 23.97 -7.00
CA GLU A 459 -15.81 24.62 -5.78
C GLU A 459 -17.19 25.27 -5.98
N ILE A 460 -17.38 25.93 -7.13
CA ILE A 460 -18.63 26.61 -7.49
C ILE A 460 -19.70 25.61 -7.93
N ASN A 461 -19.38 24.71 -8.85
CA ASN A 461 -20.37 23.86 -9.53
C ASN A 461 -20.56 22.49 -8.89
N ARG A 462 -19.65 22.05 -8.01
CA ARG A 462 -19.61 20.70 -7.42
C ARG A 462 -19.52 19.57 -8.45
N GLU A 463 -19.01 19.89 -9.64
CA GLU A 463 -18.83 18.97 -10.75
C GLU A 463 -17.44 19.16 -11.38
N ILE A 464 -16.89 18.07 -11.89
CA ILE A 464 -15.58 18.08 -12.55
C ILE A 464 -15.74 18.72 -13.94
N ASP A 465 -14.93 19.73 -14.22
CA ASP A 465 -14.88 20.33 -15.55
C ASP A 465 -14.22 19.35 -16.53
N ARG A 466 -14.99 18.84 -17.50
CA ARG A 466 -14.50 17.87 -18.49
C ARG A 466 -13.35 18.41 -19.34
N ARG A 467 -13.27 19.73 -19.51
CA ARG A 467 -12.23 20.41 -20.29
C ARG A 467 -10.84 20.32 -19.66
N ILE A 468 -10.73 19.80 -18.43
CA ILE A 468 -9.45 19.50 -17.78
C ILE A 468 -8.55 18.57 -18.62
N LEU A 469 -9.13 17.79 -19.53
CA LEU A 469 -8.42 16.89 -20.45
C LEU A 469 -8.21 17.44 -21.86
N ASP A 470 -8.74 18.63 -22.21
CA ASP A 470 -8.67 19.15 -23.58
C ASP A 470 -7.23 19.47 -24.01
N GLU A 471 -6.45 20.06 -23.09
CA GLU A 471 -5.04 20.40 -23.30
C GLU A 471 -4.21 19.88 -22.13
N LEU A 472 -3.56 18.72 -22.28
CA LEU A 472 -2.71 18.14 -21.24
C LEU A 472 -1.37 18.88 -21.17
N THR A 473 -1.04 19.41 -19.99
CA THR A 473 0.32 19.93 -19.76
C THR A 473 1.30 18.79 -19.52
N SER A 474 2.61 19.07 -19.53
CA SER A 474 3.61 18.07 -19.14
C SER A 474 3.39 17.54 -17.72
N TYR A 475 2.84 18.35 -16.80
CA TYR A 475 2.49 17.93 -15.44
C TYR A 475 1.32 16.95 -15.43
N ASP A 476 0.27 17.22 -16.21
CA ASP A 476 -0.87 16.32 -16.35
C ASP A 476 -0.44 14.98 -16.93
N ALA A 477 0.32 15.02 -18.03
CA ALA A 477 0.83 13.83 -18.70
C ALA A 477 1.60 12.94 -17.72
N ARG A 478 2.51 13.51 -16.90
CA ARG A 478 3.28 12.74 -15.90
C ARG A 478 2.38 12.02 -14.89
N ILE A 479 1.33 12.68 -14.40
CA ILE A 479 0.38 12.06 -13.45
C ILE A 479 -0.32 10.86 -14.09
N LEU A 480 -0.76 11.01 -15.34
CA LEU A 480 -1.51 10.00 -16.07
C LEU A 480 -0.63 8.83 -16.54
N ILE A 481 0.58 9.11 -17.03
CA ILE A 481 1.62 8.12 -17.36
C ILE A 481 1.93 7.25 -16.14
N GLU A 482 2.22 7.88 -14.99
CA GLU A 482 2.52 7.16 -13.76
C GLU A 482 1.37 6.26 -13.34
N PHE A 483 0.13 6.76 -13.46
CA PHE A 483 -1.07 6.03 -13.11
C PHE A 483 -1.33 4.84 -14.03
N GLU A 484 -1.31 5.01 -15.36
CA GLU A 484 -1.61 3.92 -16.30
C GLU A 484 -0.55 2.82 -16.20
N ASP A 485 0.72 3.20 -16.05
CA ASP A 485 1.79 2.24 -15.86
C ASP A 485 1.69 1.52 -14.49
N GLU A 486 1.11 2.18 -13.47
CA GLU A 486 0.76 1.59 -12.17
C GLU A 486 -0.40 0.60 -12.26
N LEU A 487 -1.43 0.96 -13.01
CA LEU A 487 -2.61 0.15 -13.19
C LEU A 487 -2.28 -1.18 -13.90
N ASP A 488 -1.42 -1.16 -14.92
CA ASP A 488 -0.99 -2.39 -15.62
C ASP A 488 -0.19 -3.36 -14.73
N ARG A 489 0.50 -2.85 -13.70
CA ARG A 489 1.26 -3.68 -12.75
C ARG A 489 0.49 -4.04 -11.46
N SER A 490 -0.81 -3.76 -11.40
CA SER A 490 -1.67 -4.03 -10.24
C SER A 490 -1.74 -5.51 -9.84
N GLY A 491 -1.67 -6.43 -10.81
CA GLY A 491 -1.70 -7.87 -10.54
C GLY A 491 -3.06 -8.30 -9.97
N ASN A 492 -3.10 -8.84 -8.75
CA ASN A 492 -4.35 -9.28 -8.11
C ASN A 492 -5.02 -8.18 -7.26
N PHE A 493 -4.76 -6.93 -7.59
CA PHE A 493 -5.37 -5.76 -6.95
C PHE A 493 -6.31 -5.10 -7.93
N ASP A 494 -7.57 -4.93 -7.53
CA ASP A 494 -8.53 -4.15 -8.28
C ASP A 494 -8.46 -2.68 -7.82
N LEU A 495 -8.32 -1.74 -8.76
CA LEU A 495 -8.49 -0.32 -8.46
C LEU A 495 -9.97 -0.08 -8.13
N ILE A 496 -10.25 0.36 -6.91
CA ILE A 496 -11.62 0.67 -6.48
C ILE A 496 -11.89 2.16 -6.40
N PHE A 497 -10.86 3.01 -6.36
CA PHE A 497 -11.00 4.46 -6.44
C PHE A 497 -9.69 5.14 -6.87
N PRO A 498 -9.74 6.14 -7.76
CA PRO A 498 -10.90 6.54 -8.55
C PRO A 498 -11.16 5.53 -9.68
N THR A 499 -12.42 5.33 -10.01
CA THR A 499 -12.93 4.63 -11.20
C THR A 499 -14.06 5.47 -11.77
N ALA A 500 -14.53 5.16 -12.98
CA ALA A 500 -15.67 5.88 -13.54
C ALA A 500 -16.95 5.67 -12.70
N GLU A 501 -17.12 4.48 -12.12
CA GLU A 501 -18.25 4.13 -11.25
C GLU A 501 -18.17 4.78 -9.87
N THR A 502 -16.97 5.18 -9.42
CA THR A 502 -16.76 5.78 -8.09
C THR A 502 -16.36 7.25 -8.17
N VAL A 503 -16.52 7.90 -9.32
CA VAL A 503 -16.17 9.32 -9.51
C VAL A 503 -16.97 10.23 -8.57
N ASP A 504 -18.22 9.86 -8.27
CA ASP A 504 -19.11 10.62 -7.38
C ASP A 504 -18.61 10.71 -5.94
N TYR A 505 -17.66 9.85 -5.53
CA TYR A 505 -17.05 9.93 -4.20
C TYR A 505 -16.12 11.14 -4.05
N VAL A 506 -15.76 11.82 -5.15
CA VAL A 506 -14.98 13.07 -5.11
C VAL A 506 -15.69 14.15 -4.27
N LYS A 507 -17.01 14.10 -4.14
CA LYS A 507 -17.75 15.00 -3.25
C LYS A 507 -17.36 14.85 -1.77
N TYR A 508 -16.86 13.69 -1.34
CA TYR A 508 -16.51 13.41 0.06
C TYR A 508 -15.12 13.90 0.48
N TYR A 509 -14.33 14.52 -0.40
CA TYR A 509 -13.07 15.11 0.03
C TYR A 509 -13.31 16.25 1.03
N ASN A 510 -12.83 16.08 2.26
CA ASN A 510 -12.74 17.16 3.23
C ASN A 510 -11.57 18.07 2.85
N ASN A 511 -11.90 19.31 2.47
CA ASN A 511 -10.98 20.30 1.90
C ASN A 511 -9.57 20.34 2.54
N PRO A 512 -8.51 20.56 1.72
CA PRO A 512 -8.58 20.87 0.30
C PRO A 512 -8.52 19.63 -0.60
N LEU A 513 -9.48 19.52 -1.54
CA LEU A 513 -9.36 18.67 -2.73
C LEU A 513 -8.15 19.12 -3.57
N THR A 514 -7.49 18.19 -4.26
CA THR A 514 -6.32 18.53 -5.10
C THR A 514 -6.66 18.40 -6.58
N TYR A 515 -5.99 19.21 -7.41
CA TYR A 515 -6.20 19.19 -8.85
C TYR A 515 -5.87 17.83 -9.47
N SER A 516 -4.82 17.16 -9.00
CA SER A 516 -4.44 15.82 -9.47
C SER A 516 -5.57 14.80 -9.26
N ASN A 517 -6.33 14.91 -8.16
CA ASN A 517 -7.49 14.06 -7.89
C ASN A 517 -8.62 14.32 -8.90
N LEU A 518 -8.87 15.59 -9.26
CA LEU A 518 -9.85 15.95 -10.30
C LEU A 518 -9.42 15.43 -11.68
N LEU A 519 -8.15 15.65 -12.04
CA LEU A 519 -7.57 15.19 -13.30
C LEU A 519 -7.71 13.67 -13.45
N LEU A 520 -7.29 12.91 -12.43
CA LEU A 520 -7.35 11.46 -12.49
C LEU A 520 -8.80 10.93 -12.47
N ALA A 521 -9.69 11.58 -11.72
CA ALA A 521 -11.11 11.23 -11.70
C ALA A 521 -11.76 11.42 -13.08
N GLN A 522 -11.53 12.57 -13.74
CA GLN A 522 -12.03 12.80 -15.09
C GLN A 522 -11.39 11.85 -16.10
N TRP A 523 -10.10 11.56 -15.96
CA TRP A 523 -9.41 10.59 -16.80
C TRP A 523 -10.08 9.22 -16.77
N GLN A 524 -10.48 8.73 -15.60
CA GLN A 524 -11.19 7.45 -15.48
C GLN A 524 -12.53 7.44 -16.22
N VAL A 525 -13.31 8.53 -16.12
CA VAL A 525 -14.58 8.68 -16.86
C VAL A 525 -14.31 8.63 -18.37
N GLU A 526 -13.27 9.32 -18.84
CA GLU A 526 -12.90 9.34 -20.25
C GLU A 526 -12.46 7.95 -20.76
N GLN A 527 -11.67 7.22 -19.97
CA GLN A 527 -11.22 5.88 -20.34
C GLN A 527 -12.38 4.88 -20.45
N GLN A 528 -13.42 5.01 -19.62
CA GLN A 528 -14.64 4.18 -19.76
C GLN A 528 -15.42 4.56 -21.03
N ALA A 529 -15.51 5.84 -21.36
CA ALA A 529 -16.29 6.33 -22.48
C ALA A 529 -15.65 6.06 -23.86
N ARG A 530 -14.33 6.26 -23.99
CA ARG A 530 -13.60 6.13 -25.27
C ARG A 530 -12.81 4.83 -25.42
N GLY A 531 -12.62 4.09 -24.32
CA GLY A 531 -11.76 2.92 -24.26
C GLY A 531 -10.33 3.28 -23.85
N ARG A 532 -9.78 2.51 -22.90
CA ARG A 532 -8.48 2.78 -22.27
C ARG A 532 -7.29 2.78 -23.25
N GLU A 533 -7.38 1.99 -24.33
CA GLU A 533 -6.34 1.92 -25.35
C GLU A 533 -6.11 3.26 -26.06
N VAL A 534 -7.18 4.06 -26.24
CA VAL A 534 -7.10 5.39 -26.86
C VAL A 534 -6.33 6.35 -25.96
N GLY A 535 -6.64 6.37 -24.66
CA GLY A 535 -5.93 7.21 -23.70
C GLY A 535 -4.46 6.83 -23.57
N VAL A 536 -4.16 5.52 -23.50
CA VAL A 536 -2.78 5.03 -23.52
C VAL A 536 -2.06 5.44 -24.80
N GLY A 537 -2.71 5.38 -25.97
CA GLY A 537 -2.13 5.85 -27.23
C GLY A 537 -1.79 7.34 -27.24
N ILE A 538 -2.64 8.19 -26.65
CA ILE A 538 -2.37 9.64 -26.51
C ILE A 538 -1.14 9.87 -25.63
N LEU A 539 -1.05 9.18 -24.50
CA LEU A 539 0.09 9.31 -23.59
C LEU A 539 1.38 8.78 -24.24
N GLU A 540 1.31 7.68 -25.01
CA GLU A 540 2.46 7.16 -25.74
C GLU A 540 2.97 8.14 -26.82
N ASP A 541 2.07 8.82 -27.52
CA ASP A 541 2.43 9.85 -28.49
C ASP A 541 3.22 10.99 -27.81
N ILE A 542 2.75 11.50 -26.68
CA ILE A 542 3.45 12.50 -25.85
C ILE A 542 4.83 11.98 -25.41
N THR A 543 4.90 10.75 -24.91
CA THR A 543 6.16 10.21 -24.37
C THR A 543 7.16 9.85 -25.44
N SER A 544 6.72 9.40 -26.61
CA SER A 544 7.59 9.12 -27.77
C SER A 544 8.30 10.39 -28.25
N ARG A 545 7.61 11.55 -28.18
CA ARG A 545 8.17 12.88 -28.47
C ARG A 545 8.92 13.51 -27.29
N SER A 546 8.95 12.85 -26.13
CA SER A 546 9.61 13.35 -24.91
C SER A 546 9.00 14.64 -24.34
N GLU A 547 7.73 14.93 -24.66
CA GLU A 547 7.01 16.15 -24.25
C GLU A 547 6.54 16.11 -22.77
N HIS A 548 6.61 14.94 -22.13
CA HIS A 548 6.31 14.78 -20.70
C HIS A 548 7.43 15.31 -19.79
N PHE A 549 8.63 15.58 -20.31
CA PHE A 549 9.70 16.23 -19.55
C PHE A 549 9.44 17.73 -19.45
N ALA A 550 9.50 18.32 -18.25
CA ALA A 550 9.44 19.79 -18.16
C ALA A 550 10.77 20.42 -18.60
N ASP A 551 10.69 21.60 -19.25
CA ASP A 551 11.83 22.47 -19.59
C ASP A 551 12.63 23.00 -18.38
N THR A 552 12.27 22.64 -17.15
CA THR A 552 12.91 23.17 -15.94
C THR A 552 14.08 22.30 -15.48
N ASP A 553 15.27 22.66 -15.96
CA ASP A 553 16.53 22.00 -15.67
C ASP A 553 17.07 22.35 -14.26
N ILE A 554 16.60 21.64 -13.22
CA ILE A 554 16.97 21.91 -11.80
C ILE A 554 18.45 21.62 -11.49
N PHE A 555 19.15 20.87 -12.34
CA PHE A 555 20.56 20.52 -12.10
C PHE A 555 21.55 21.66 -12.42
N LYS A 556 21.12 22.79 -12.96
CA LYS A 556 22.00 23.96 -13.13
C LYS A 556 22.33 24.70 -11.82
N ASN A 557 21.61 24.45 -10.71
CA ASN A 557 21.76 25.25 -9.48
C ASN A 557 22.21 24.48 -8.22
N VAL A 558 22.78 23.27 -8.35
CA VAL A 558 23.32 22.53 -7.17
C VAL A 558 24.77 22.93 -6.82
N ASN A 559 25.37 23.90 -7.53
CA ASN A 559 26.69 24.45 -7.20
C ASN A 559 26.66 25.82 -6.49
N LEU A 560 25.54 26.18 -5.85
CA LEU A 560 25.44 27.41 -5.05
C LEU A 560 25.01 27.09 -3.61
N ILE A 561 25.86 26.36 -2.89
CA ILE A 561 26.22 26.58 -1.48
C ILE A 561 27.56 25.84 -1.32
N SER A 562 28.64 26.57 -1.60
CA SER A 562 29.95 26.36 -0.98
C SER A 562 30.03 27.21 0.28
#